data_AF-A0A5N9AEJ3-F1
#
_entry.id   AF-A0A5N9AEJ3-F1
#
_cell.length_a   1.000
_cell.length_b   1.000
_cell.length_c   1.000
_cell.angle_alpha   90.00
_cell.angle_beta   90.00
_cell.angle_gamma   90.00
#
_symmetry.space_group_name_H-M   'P 1'
#
loop_
_entity.id
_entity.type
_entity.pdbx_description
1 polymer ?
#
loop_
_entity_poly.entity_id
_entity_poly.type
_entity_poly.pdbx_seq_one_letter_code
_entity_poly.pdbx_strand_id
1 'polypeptide(L)' 'MARNRTRHQTGSSITTPTWFGSHASMVVDHSEVQIGGRDVTLSEDQVLCQDDNGYYITEKKKLDSGLADPNRYSSRRYK' A
#
# COMPACT_ATOMS: atom_id res chain seq x y z
N MET A 1 -39.83 6.91 22.66
CA MET A 1 -38.57 6.14 22.69
C MET A 1 -37.60 6.74 21.67
N ALA A 2 -36.44 7.25 22.10
CA ALA A 2 -35.45 7.85 21.21
C ALA A 2 -34.60 6.75 20.54
N ARG A 3 -34.53 6.75 19.20
CA ARG A 3 -33.67 5.83 18.43
C ARG A 3 -32.21 6.19 18.68
N ASN A 4 -31.45 5.29 19.29
CA ASN A 4 -29.99 5.39 19.44
C ASN A 4 -29.35 5.39 18.04
N ARG A 5 -28.93 6.56 17.54
CA ARG A 5 -28.19 6.66 16.27
C ARG A 5 -26.75 6.22 16.55
N THR A 6 -26.39 5.03 16.08
CA THR A 6 -24.99 4.57 16.03
C THR A 6 -24.15 5.65 15.35
N ARG A 7 -23.19 6.22 16.08
CA ARG A 7 -22.24 7.18 15.51
C ARG A 7 -21.38 6.42 14.50
N HIS A 8 -21.23 6.94 13.30
CA HIS A 8 -20.31 6.37 12.32
C HIS A 8 -18.89 6.38 12.92
N GLN A 9 -18.25 5.22 13.02
CA GLN A 9 -16.80 5.18 13.24
C GLN A 9 -16.15 5.85 12.03
N THR A 10 -15.43 6.93 12.28
CA THR A 10 -14.65 7.67 11.28
C THR A 10 -13.21 7.69 11.75
N GLY A 11 -12.31 7.22 10.90
CA GLY A 11 -10.87 7.11 11.19
C GLY A 11 -10.31 5.73 10.84
N SER A 12 -9.31 5.69 9.97
CA SER A 12 -8.51 4.50 9.70
C SER A 12 -7.22 4.59 10.53
N SER A 13 -6.86 3.55 11.28
CA SER A 13 -5.54 3.46 11.88
C SER A 13 -4.55 3.08 10.79
N ILE A 14 -3.78 4.05 10.31
CA ILE A 14 -2.71 3.83 9.34
C ILE A 14 -1.46 3.45 10.12
N THR A 15 -1.00 2.21 9.99
CA THR A 15 0.24 1.73 10.61
C THR A 15 1.46 2.01 9.73
N THR A 16 1.22 2.36 8.46
CA THR A 16 2.29 2.68 7.52
C THR A 16 2.99 4.00 7.86
N PRO A 17 4.31 4.09 7.59
CA PRO A 17 5.14 5.22 8.05
C PRO A 17 4.71 6.57 7.50
N THR A 18 4.06 6.56 6.34
CA THR A 18 3.56 7.78 5.69
C THR A 18 2.11 7.56 5.27
N TRP A 19 1.35 8.64 5.21
CA TRP A 19 -0.05 8.59 4.74
C TRP A 19 -0.17 8.44 3.23
N PHE A 20 0.75 9.02 2.46
CA PHE A 20 0.62 9.18 1.00
C PHE A 20 1.84 8.72 0.18
N GLY A 21 3.01 8.62 0.81
CA GLY A 21 4.25 8.23 0.14
C GLY A 21 4.50 6.73 0.25
N SER A 22 5.57 6.30 -0.42
CA SER A 22 6.18 4.99 -0.23
C SER A 22 7.47 5.15 0.54
N HIS A 23 7.68 4.29 1.54
CA HIS A 23 8.87 4.30 2.38
C HIS A 23 9.64 2.99 2.19
N ALA A 24 10.97 3.01 2.29
CA ALA A 24 11.76 1.79 2.11
C ALA A 24 11.35 0.65 3.07
N SER A 25 10.86 0.97 4.27
CA SER A 25 10.36 -0.02 5.24
C SER A 25 9.05 -0.70 4.83
N MET A 26 8.40 -0.25 3.76
CA MET A 26 7.20 -0.87 3.20
C MET A 26 7.53 -1.92 2.14
N VAL A 27 8.80 -2.03 1.72
CA VAL A 27 9.24 -2.98 0.69
C VAL A 27 9.19 -4.40 1.24
N VAL A 28 8.59 -5.30 0.48
CA VAL A 28 8.46 -6.72 0.80
C VAL A 28 9.11 -7.54 -0.29
N ASP A 29 9.65 -8.71 0.07
CA ASP A 29 10.21 -9.61 -0.93
C ASP A 29 9.10 -10.21 -1.81
N HIS A 30 9.11 -9.86 -3.09
CA HIS A 30 8.21 -10.39 -4.10
C HIS A 30 8.28 -11.92 -4.27
N SER A 31 9.39 -12.55 -3.89
CA SER A 31 9.60 -14.00 -4.02
C SER A 31 8.69 -14.83 -3.12
N GLU A 32 8.27 -14.24 -1.99
CA GLU A 32 7.41 -14.91 -0.99
C GLU A 32 5.93 -14.54 -1.15
N VAL A 33 5.62 -13.56 -2.01
CA VAL A 33 4.27 -13.01 -2.15
C VAL A 33 3.62 -13.51 -3.44
N GLN A 34 2.69 -14.45 -3.32
CA GLN A 34 1.84 -14.88 -4.42
C GLN A 34 0.56 -14.06 -4.47
N ILE A 35 0.37 -13.35 -5.57
CA ILE A 35 -0.80 -12.49 -5.76
C ILE A 35 -1.77 -13.16 -6.73
N GLY A 36 -2.91 -13.62 -6.21
CA GLY A 36 -3.90 -14.33 -7.03
C GLY A 36 -3.36 -15.62 -7.66
N GLY A 37 -2.41 -16.28 -7.00
CA GLY A 37 -1.78 -17.51 -7.48
C GLY A 37 -0.77 -17.31 -8.61
N ARG A 38 -0.28 -16.08 -8.83
CA ARG A 38 0.78 -15.77 -9.79
C ARG A 38 1.96 -15.10 -9.09
N ASP A 39 3.15 -15.41 -9.59
CA ASP A 39 4.38 -14.75 -9.17
C ASP A 39 4.39 -13.29 -9.64
N VAL A 40 4.84 -12.39 -8.77
CA VAL A 40 4.94 -10.97 -9.08
C VAL A 40 6.20 -10.73 -9.90
N THR A 41 6.06 -10.44 -11.19
CA THR A 41 7.19 -10.03 -12.01
C THR A 41 7.47 -8.54 -11.81
N LEU A 42 8.63 -8.23 -11.22
CA LEU A 42 9.14 -6.87 -11.06
C LEU A 42 10.23 -6.60 -12.10
N SER A 43 10.29 -5.37 -12.61
CA SER A 43 11.48 -4.88 -13.33
C SER A 43 12.60 -4.52 -12.36
N GLU A 44 13.84 -4.41 -12.83
CA GLU A 44 15.02 -4.09 -11.98
C GLU A 44 14.85 -2.82 -11.14
N ASP A 45 14.14 -1.82 -11.66
CA ASP A 45 13.88 -0.54 -10.99
C ASP A 45 12.58 -0.53 -10.15
N GLN A 46 11.88 -1.65 -10.06
CA GLN A 46 10.63 -1.77 -9.35
C GLN A 46 10.78 -2.55 -8.04
N VAL A 47 9.90 -2.24 -7.10
CA VAL A 47 9.77 -2.90 -5.80
C VAL A 47 8.30 -3.14 -5.49
N LEU A 48 8.04 -4.23 -4.79
CA LEU A 48 6.74 -4.51 -4.22
C LEU A 48 6.68 -3.88 -2.83
N CYS A 49 5.67 -3.03 -2.61
CA CYS A 49 5.40 -2.43 -1.31
C CYS A 49 4.08 -2.95 -0.75
N GLN A 50 4.03 -3.11 0.56
CA GLN A 50 2.81 -3.44 1.31
C GLN A 50 2.43 -2.28 2.22
N ASP A 51 1.15 -1.90 2.18
CA ASP A 51 0.55 -0.91 3.07
C ASP A 51 -0.74 -1.44 3.71
N ASP A 52 -1.37 -0.61 4.55
CA ASP A 52 -2.64 -0.94 5.22
C ASP A 52 -3.78 -1.23 4.22
N ASN A 53 -3.64 -0.83 2.95
CA ASN A 53 -4.64 -1.03 1.90
C ASN A 53 -4.36 -2.26 1.01
N GLY A 54 -3.16 -2.83 1.05
CA GLY A 54 -2.75 -4.01 0.30
C GLY A 54 -1.34 -3.90 -0.29
N TYR A 55 -1.09 -4.63 -1.36
CA TYR A 55 0.19 -4.62 -2.07
C TYR A 55 0.12 -3.77 -3.34
N TYR A 56 1.20 -3.06 -3.64
CA TYR A 56 1.34 -2.30 -4.87
C TYR A 56 2.79 -2.27 -5.33
N ILE A 57 2.98 -2.12 -6.64
CA ILE A 57 4.31 -2.03 -7.24
C ILE A 57 4.65 -0.56 -7.43
N THR A 58 5.85 -0.17 -7.02
CA THR A 58 6.38 1.17 -7.27
C THR A 58 7.83 1.13 -7.73
N GLU A 59 8.35 2.28 -8.12
CA GLU A 59 9.73 2.44 -8.55
C GLU A 59 10.63 2.73 -7.34
N LYS A 60 11.83 2.15 -7.31
CA LYS A 60 12.83 2.37 -6.24
C LYS A 60 13.10 3.85 -6.00
N LYS A 61 13.16 4.65 -7.06
CA LYS A 61 13.40 6.10 -6.99
C LYS A 61 12.29 6.91 -6.29
N LYS A 62 11.11 6.32 -6.09
CA LYS A 62 9.98 6.95 -5.41
C LYS A 62 9.96 6.67 -3.91
N LEU A 63 10.70 5.66 -3.45
CA LEU A 63 10.89 5.39 -2.04
C LEU A 63 11.58 6.58 -1.38
N ASP A 64 11.05 7.04 -0.26
CA ASP A 64 11.64 8.09 0.58
C ASP A 64 11.86 9.44 -0.14
N SER A 65 11.18 9.64 -1.27
CA SER A 65 11.28 10.86 -2.07
C SER A 65 10.68 12.10 -1.40
N GLY A 66 9.96 11.93 -0.28
CA GLY A 66 9.19 12.98 0.38
C GLY A 66 7.94 13.42 -0.39
N LEU A 67 7.66 12.80 -1.54
CA LEU A 67 6.48 13.05 -2.37
C LEU A 67 5.45 11.93 -2.22
N ALA A 68 4.20 12.25 -2.57
CA ALA A 68 3.15 11.24 -2.63
C ALA A 68 3.43 10.24 -3.75
N ASP A 69 3.19 8.95 -3.49
CA ASP A 69 3.35 7.92 -4.50
C ASP A 69 2.01 7.66 -5.21
N PRO A 70 1.86 8.03 -6.49
CA PRO A 70 0.61 7.79 -7.21
C PRO A 70 0.31 6.30 -7.39
N ASN A 71 1.33 5.44 -7.44
CA ASN A 71 1.12 3.99 -7.56
C ASN A 71 0.46 3.42 -6.31
N ARG A 72 0.69 4.07 -5.16
CA ARG A 72 0.00 3.74 -3.93
C ARG A 72 -1.49 3.89 -4.08
N TYR A 73 -2.05 4.70 -4.99
CA TYR A 73 -3.49 4.90 -5.23
C TYR A 73 -4.01 4.32 -6.55
N SER A 74 -3.16 3.60 -7.28
CA SER A 74 -3.53 3.01 -8.57
C SER A 74 -4.63 1.96 -8.42
N SER A 75 -5.45 1.78 -9.46
CA SER A 75 -6.41 0.67 -9.55
C SER A 75 -5.72 -0.69 -9.68
N ARG A 76 -4.41 -0.70 -9.99
CA ARG A 76 -3.58 -1.90 -10.16
C ARG A 76 -2.96 -2.39 -8.85
N ARG A 77 -3.67 -2.19 -7.74
CA ARG A 77 -3.32 -2.74 -6.43
C ARG A 77 -3.78 -4.19 -6.33
N TYR A 78 -3.10 -4.90 -5.46
CA TYR A 78 -3.35 -6.29 -5.17
C TYR A 78 -3.85 -6.41 -3.73
N LYS A 79 -4.94 -7.14 -3.54
CA LYS A 79 -5.54 -7.44 -2.24
C LYS A 79 -5.34 -8.90 -1.90
#